data_AF-A0A5U2P1B9-F1
#
_entry.id   AF-A0A5U2P1B9-F1
#
_cell.length_a   1.000
_cell.length_b   1.000
_cell.length_c   1.000
_cell.angle_alpha   90.00
_cell.angle_beta   90.00
_cell.angle_gamma   90.00
#
_symmetry.space_group_name_H-M   'P 1'
#
loop_
_entity.id
_entity.type
_entity.pdbx_description
1 polymer ?
#
loop_
_entity_poly.entity_id
_entity_poly.type
_entity_poly.pdbx_seq_one_letter_code
_entity_poly.pdbx_strand_id
1 'polypeptide(L)'
;MTTNQLKKKNLYFYLYMAIPLLFPATYFLTMNDKAALAVFYVTAIACMIFDQKEMVKAGYESEPPFVGSALGIMVFPPLYVYGRVKAAGENLSKRWAWFLAYIAIALGCSSIAVVWDNSEALKTSACEITTSIFKDKGSEVKCLVVEDVKKVSDKNYRAKAVLSNGIDMPITIEERDDNYIYVTLAPLSGLLE
;
A
#
# COMPACT_ATOMS: atom_id res chain seq x y z
N MET A 1 -37.96 27.60 6.24
CA MET A 1 -37.01 26.65 6.85
C MET A 1 -35.75 26.64 6.00
N THR A 2 -34.66 27.15 6.55
CA THR A 2 -33.44 27.52 5.83
C THR A 2 -32.56 26.33 5.49
N THR A 3 -32.18 26.31 4.22
CA THR A 3 -31.21 25.48 3.49
C THR A 3 -29.80 25.53 4.11
N ASN A 4 -29.61 24.93 5.28
CA ASN A 4 -28.29 24.84 5.94
C ASN A 4 -27.89 23.41 6.39
N GLN A 5 -28.71 22.39 6.11
CA GLN A 5 -28.53 21.05 6.70
C GLN A 5 -27.61 20.10 5.90
N LEU A 6 -26.85 20.64 4.95
CA LEU A 6 -25.86 19.91 4.15
C LEU A 6 -24.40 20.34 4.45
N LYS A 7 -24.17 21.15 5.49
CA LYS A 7 -22.91 21.90 5.67
C LYS A 7 -22.19 21.71 7.01
N LYS A 8 -22.25 20.53 7.62
CA LYS A 8 -21.18 20.12 8.56
C LYS A 8 -20.23 19.15 7.85
N LYS A 9 -19.21 19.74 7.20
CA LYS A 9 -18.01 19.04 6.75
C LYS A 9 -17.34 18.43 7.98
N ASN A 10 -17.68 17.19 8.34
CA ASN A 10 -17.06 16.55 9.48
C ASN A 10 -15.66 16.09 9.09
N LEU A 11 -14.65 16.77 9.64
CA LEU A 11 -13.25 16.49 9.40
C LEU A 11 -12.94 15.01 9.62
N TYR A 12 -13.48 14.42 10.69
CA TYR A 12 -13.22 13.03 11.08
C TYR A 12 -13.76 12.01 10.07
N PHE A 13 -14.87 12.29 9.38
CA PHE A 13 -15.36 11.45 8.30
C PHE A 13 -14.43 11.48 7.08
N TYR A 14 -13.93 12.65 6.69
CA TYR A 14 -12.98 12.76 5.58
C TYR A 14 -11.64 12.13 5.91
N LEU A 15 -11.19 12.29 7.15
CA LEU A 15 -10.02 11.57 7.65
C LEU A 15 -10.26 10.07 7.54
N TYR A 16 -11.41 9.56 7.99
CA TYR A 16 -11.78 8.14 7.85
C TYR A 16 -11.73 7.66 6.40
N MET A 17 -12.26 8.44 5.45
CA MET A 17 -12.20 8.11 4.01
C MET A 17 -10.77 8.01 3.47
N ALA A 18 -9.82 8.74 4.06
CA ALA A 18 -8.41 8.73 3.67
C ALA A 18 -7.57 7.64 4.37
N ILE A 19 -8.11 6.96 5.39
CA ILE A 19 -7.36 5.96 6.18
C ILE A 19 -6.77 4.81 5.36
N PRO A 20 -7.39 4.32 4.26
CA PRO A 20 -6.74 3.30 3.45
C PRO A 20 -5.35 3.69 2.93
N LEU A 21 -5.05 5.00 2.82
CA LEU A 21 -3.72 5.50 2.45
C LEU A 21 -2.67 5.34 3.57
N LEU A 22 -3.09 5.23 4.83
CA LEU A 22 -2.18 5.05 5.96
C LEU A 22 -1.53 3.68 5.95
N PHE A 23 -2.22 2.65 5.47
CA PHE A 23 -1.67 1.29 5.42
C PHE A 23 -0.38 1.21 4.56
N PRO A 24 -0.38 1.59 3.27
CA PRO A 24 0.84 1.57 2.46
C PRO A 24 1.89 2.57 2.97
N ALA A 25 1.48 3.73 3.51
CA ALA A 25 2.43 4.70 4.05
C ALA A 25 3.18 4.19 5.29
N THR A 26 2.46 3.54 6.22
CA THR A 26 3.06 2.97 7.43
C THR A 26 3.85 1.71 7.13
N TYR A 27 3.40 0.89 6.18
CA TYR A 27 4.17 -0.23 5.66
C TYR A 27 5.51 0.25 5.11
N PHE A 28 5.50 1.27 4.25
CA PHE A 28 6.72 1.83 3.66
C PHE A 28 7.72 2.34 4.71
N LEU A 29 7.24 2.93 5.81
CA LEU A 29 8.12 3.45 6.86
C LEU A 29 8.64 2.38 7.83
N THR A 30 7.93 1.27 7.99
CA THR A 30 8.21 0.29 9.06
C THR A 30 8.62 -1.08 8.55
N MET A 31 8.37 -1.39 7.27
CA MET A 31 8.51 -2.72 6.66
C MET A 31 7.88 -3.82 7.52
N ASN A 32 6.74 -3.51 8.15
CA ASN A 32 6.10 -4.38 9.11
C ASN A 32 4.57 -4.35 8.96
N ASP A 33 4.03 -5.42 8.39
CA ASP A 33 2.59 -5.58 8.15
C ASP A 33 1.75 -5.45 9.43
N LYS A 34 2.22 -6.02 10.53
CA LYS A 34 1.49 -6.01 11.81
C LYS A 34 1.41 -4.60 12.37
N ALA A 35 2.51 -3.85 12.27
CA ALA A 35 2.54 -2.46 12.70
C ALA A 35 1.63 -1.59 11.82
N ALA A 36 1.70 -1.75 10.50
CA ALA A 36 0.86 -1.01 9.55
C ALA A 36 -0.64 -1.28 9.78
N LEU A 37 -1.00 -2.55 9.99
CA LEU A 37 -2.37 -2.98 10.26
C LEU A 37 -2.88 -2.44 11.61
N ALA A 38 -2.03 -2.44 12.65
CA ALA A 38 -2.38 -1.87 13.94
C ALA A 38 -2.64 -0.36 13.84
N VAL A 39 -1.76 0.39 13.17
CA VAL A 39 -1.93 1.85 12.97
C VAL A 39 -3.20 2.16 12.17
N PHE A 40 -3.49 1.37 11.12
CA PHE A 40 -4.71 1.48 10.34
C PHE A 40 -5.95 1.35 11.23
N TYR A 41 -6.08 0.26 12.00
CA TYR A 41 -7.29 0.03 12.80
C TYR A 41 -7.43 1.01 13.97
N VAL A 42 -6.34 1.34 14.67
CA VAL A 42 -6.38 2.32 15.76
C VAL A 42 -6.86 3.67 15.25
N THR A 43 -6.34 4.12 14.10
CA THR A 43 -6.73 5.40 13.50
C THR A 43 -8.17 5.36 12.98
N ALA A 44 -8.60 4.24 12.39
CA ALA A 44 -9.98 4.04 11.91
C ALA A 44 -11.00 4.13 13.03
N ILE A 45 -10.74 3.41 14.12
CA ILE A 45 -11.61 3.41 15.30
C ILE A 45 -11.64 4.81 15.93
N ALA A 46 -10.49 5.48 16.05
CA ALA A 46 -10.44 6.85 16.58
C ALA A 46 -11.27 7.83 15.73
N CYS A 47 -11.07 7.86 14.40
CA CYS A 47 -11.82 8.74 13.50
C CYS A 47 -13.32 8.47 13.55
N MET A 48 -13.71 7.20 13.58
CA MET A 48 -15.12 6.79 13.72
C MET A 48 -15.73 7.28 15.05
N ILE A 49 -15.05 7.10 16.19
CA ILE A 49 -15.54 7.57 17.49
C ILE A 49 -15.74 9.09 17.49
N PHE A 50 -14.78 9.85 16.95
CA PHE A 50 -14.89 11.31 16.90
C PHE A 50 -15.96 11.78 15.90
N ASP A 51 -16.09 11.13 14.74
CA ASP A 51 -17.15 11.42 13.78
C ASP A 51 -18.53 11.17 14.38
N GLN A 52 -18.73 10.03 15.06
CA GLN A 52 -20.00 9.73 15.75
C GLN A 52 -20.34 10.75 16.84
N LYS A 53 -19.36 11.16 17.66
CA LYS A 53 -19.57 12.19 18.69
C LYS A 53 -20.05 13.50 18.07
N GLU A 54 -19.46 13.90 16.94
CA GLU A 54 -19.87 15.12 16.23
C GLU A 54 -21.23 14.98 15.55
N MET A 55 -21.59 13.80 15.04
CA MET A 55 -22.92 13.51 14.51
C MET A 55 -24.01 13.63 15.59
N VAL A 56 -23.77 13.05 16.77
CA VAL A 56 -24.70 13.16 17.92
C VAL A 56 -24.83 14.61 18.38
N LYS A 57 -23.71 15.35 18.50
CA LYS A 57 -23.75 16.80 18.82
C LYS A 57 -24.53 17.62 17.79
N ALA A 58 -24.59 17.16 16.54
CA ALA A 58 -25.33 17.81 15.47
C ALA A 58 -26.82 17.41 15.42
N GLY A 59 -27.28 16.55 16.33
CA GLY A 59 -28.68 16.15 16.42
C GLY A 59 -29.09 15.00 15.50
N TYR A 60 -28.12 14.30 14.90
CA TYR A 60 -28.40 13.07 14.14
C TYR A 60 -28.51 11.87 15.08
N GLU A 61 -29.43 10.95 14.77
CA GLU A 61 -29.52 9.67 15.48
C GLU A 61 -28.26 8.83 15.21
N SER A 62 -27.69 8.25 16.28
CA SER A 62 -26.60 7.27 16.13
C SER A 62 -27.17 5.94 15.66
N GLU A 63 -26.98 5.58 14.38
CA GLU A 63 -27.38 4.27 13.82
C GLU A 63 -26.28 3.19 14.01
N PRO A 64 -26.62 1.88 13.97
CA PRO A 64 -26.78 0.91 15.07
C PRO A 64 -25.46 0.24 15.55
N PRO A 65 -25.50 -0.52 16.68
CA PRO A 65 -24.33 -0.93 17.46
C PRO A 65 -23.29 -1.80 16.74
N PHE A 66 -23.60 -2.48 15.64
CA PHE A 66 -22.58 -3.27 14.90
C PHE A 66 -21.89 -2.46 13.80
N VAL A 67 -22.65 -1.73 12.98
CA VAL A 67 -22.14 -0.95 11.83
C VAL A 67 -21.30 0.24 12.25
N GLY A 68 -21.60 0.80 13.43
CA GLY A 68 -20.82 1.82 14.09
C GLY A 68 -20.03 1.29 15.29
N SER A 69 -19.53 0.05 15.26
CA SER A 69 -18.60 -0.44 16.29
C SER A 69 -17.21 -0.68 15.73
N ALA A 70 -16.23 -0.70 16.63
CA ALA A 70 -14.88 -1.17 16.33
C ALA A 70 -14.89 -2.57 15.67
N LEU A 71 -15.82 -3.45 16.06
CA LEU A 71 -15.97 -4.78 15.48
C LEU A 71 -16.44 -4.74 14.02
N GLY A 72 -17.40 -3.86 13.70
CA GLY A 72 -17.86 -3.65 12.33
C GLY A 72 -16.77 -3.07 11.43
N ILE A 73 -15.93 -2.18 11.96
CA ILE A 73 -14.76 -1.65 11.24
C ILE A 73 -13.72 -2.74 10.99
N MET A 74 -13.46 -3.60 11.98
CA MET A 74 -12.51 -4.71 11.79
C MET A 74 -12.96 -5.72 10.75
N VAL A 75 -14.27 -5.98 10.65
CA VAL A 75 -14.81 -6.96 9.70
C VAL A 75 -15.03 -6.35 8.31
N PHE A 76 -15.63 -5.17 8.23
CA PHE A 76 -15.94 -4.54 6.95
C PHE A 76 -16.02 -2.99 7.08
N PRO A 77 -14.86 -2.30 7.04
CA PRO A 77 -14.78 -0.83 7.16
C PRO A 77 -15.72 -0.02 6.25
N PRO A 78 -16.03 -0.45 5.01
CA PRO A 78 -16.96 0.28 4.14
C PRO A 78 -18.39 0.42 4.70
N LEU A 79 -18.84 -0.51 5.56
CA LEU A 79 -20.20 -0.43 6.14
C LEU A 79 -20.38 0.81 6.99
N TYR A 80 -19.33 1.25 7.68
CA TYR A 80 -19.36 2.46 8.47
C TYR A 80 -19.71 3.67 7.59
N VAL A 81 -19.07 3.80 6.42
CA VAL A 81 -19.30 4.89 5.47
C VAL A 81 -20.74 4.90 4.99
N TYR A 82 -21.27 3.73 4.64
CA TYR A 82 -22.66 3.59 4.21
C TYR A 82 -23.65 3.95 5.33
N GLY A 83 -23.44 3.41 6.53
CA GLY A 83 -24.29 3.65 7.70
C GLY A 83 -24.29 5.12 8.12
N ARG A 84 -23.12 5.77 8.10
CA ARG A 84 -23.00 7.20 8.39
C ARG A 84 -23.78 8.03 7.38
N VAL A 85 -23.62 7.79 6.07
CA VAL A 85 -24.32 8.57 5.03
C VAL A 85 -25.83 8.35 5.11
N LYS A 86 -26.27 7.16 5.53
CA LYS A 86 -27.67 6.88 5.88
C LYS A 86 -28.16 7.71 7.06
N ALA A 87 -27.41 7.75 8.16
CA ALA A 87 -27.72 8.54 9.35
C ALA A 87 -27.76 10.05 9.06
N ALA A 88 -26.99 10.53 8.08
CA ALA A 88 -27.03 11.91 7.60
C ALA A 88 -28.30 12.25 6.77
N GLY A 89 -29.21 11.30 6.56
CA GLY A 89 -30.46 11.50 5.82
C GLY A 89 -30.29 11.56 4.30
N GLU A 90 -29.13 11.18 3.77
CA GLU A 90 -28.85 11.27 2.33
C GLU A 90 -29.54 10.16 1.52
N ASN A 91 -29.77 10.43 0.24
CA ASN A 91 -30.44 9.51 -0.68
C ASN A 91 -29.61 8.23 -0.94
N LEU A 92 -30.29 7.14 -1.32
CA LEU A 92 -29.66 5.82 -1.56
C LEU A 92 -28.47 5.89 -2.54
N SER A 93 -28.61 6.66 -3.64
CA SER A 93 -27.54 6.86 -4.63
C SER A 93 -26.25 7.40 -4.00
N LYS A 94 -26.34 8.41 -3.13
CA LYS A 94 -25.17 8.99 -2.46
C LYS A 94 -24.54 8.02 -1.47
N ARG A 95 -25.35 7.21 -0.78
CA ARG A 95 -24.83 6.16 0.13
C ARG A 95 -23.94 5.17 -0.61
N TRP A 96 -24.41 4.68 -1.76
CA TRP A 96 -23.64 3.79 -2.63
C TRP A 96 -22.41 4.49 -3.23
N ALA A 97 -22.54 5.75 -3.65
CA ALA A 97 -21.40 6.50 -4.17
C ALA A 97 -20.26 6.61 -3.14
N TRP A 98 -20.56 6.95 -1.89
CA TRP A 98 -19.55 7.02 -0.82
C TRP A 98 -18.98 5.65 -0.45
N PHE A 99 -19.82 4.63 -0.38
CA PHE A 99 -19.40 3.25 -0.13
C PHE A 99 -18.43 2.75 -1.21
N LEU A 100 -18.78 2.93 -2.49
CA LEU A 100 -17.95 2.54 -3.63
C LEU A 100 -16.68 3.38 -3.71
N ALA A 101 -16.73 4.67 -3.36
CA ALA A 101 -15.55 5.52 -3.30
C ALA A 101 -14.54 4.99 -2.28
N TYR A 102 -14.99 4.60 -1.08
CA TYR A 102 -14.10 4.02 -0.07
C TYR A 102 -13.46 2.71 -0.57
N ILE A 103 -14.24 1.83 -1.19
CA ILE A 103 -13.73 0.58 -1.78
C ILE A 103 -12.71 0.87 -2.88
N ALA A 104 -12.99 1.82 -3.76
CA ALA A 104 -12.07 2.19 -4.82
C ALA A 104 -10.73 2.72 -4.28
N ILE A 105 -10.76 3.55 -3.23
CA ILE A 105 -9.54 4.04 -2.55
C ILE A 105 -8.78 2.87 -1.93
N ALA A 106 -9.47 1.97 -1.20
CA ALA A 106 -8.84 0.83 -0.56
C ALA A 106 -8.20 -0.14 -1.56
N LEU A 107 -8.90 -0.46 -2.65
CA LEU A 107 -8.37 -1.32 -3.72
C LEU A 107 -7.19 -0.65 -4.43
N GLY A 108 -7.27 0.65 -4.73
CA GLY A 108 -6.16 1.40 -5.31
C GLY A 108 -4.90 1.43 -4.43
N CYS A 109 -5.07 1.46 -3.10
CA CYS A 109 -3.93 1.38 -2.17
C CYS A 109 -3.30 -0.02 -2.15
N SER A 110 -4.13 -1.08 -2.20
CA SER A 110 -3.65 -2.46 -2.19
C SER A 110 -2.84 -2.83 -3.45
N SER A 111 -3.24 -2.35 -4.63
CA SER A 111 -2.52 -2.63 -5.87
C SER A 111 -1.15 -1.96 -5.92
N ILE A 112 -1.01 -0.75 -5.38
CA ILE A 112 0.29 -0.05 -5.29
C ILE A 112 1.23 -0.78 -4.33
N ALA A 113 0.73 -1.23 -3.17
CA ALA A 113 1.54 -1.94 -2.18
C ALA A 113 2.12 -3.26 -2.74
N VAL A 114 1.31 -4.05 -3.46
CA VAL A 114 1.74 -5.33 -4.06
C VAL A 114 2.82 -5.12 -5.13
N VAL A 115 2.70 -4.08 -5.96
CA VAL A 115 3.71 -3.79 -6.99
C VAL A 115 5.05 -3.41 -6.36
N TRP A 116 5.04 -2.69 -5.24
CA TRP A 116 6.26 -2.32 -4.53
C TRP A 116 6.91 -3.50 -3.83
N ASP A 117 6.13 -4.34 -3.14
CA ASP A 117 6.65 -5.52 -2.44
C ASP A 117 7.32 -6.50 -3.40
N ASN A 118 6.68 -6.76 -4.55
CA ASN A 118 7.27 -7.59 -5.61
C ASN A 118 8.56 -6.99 -6.17
N SER A 119 8.64 -5.66 -6.30
CA SER A 119 9.86 -4.99 -6.75
C SER A 119 11.00 -5.13 -5.74
N GLU A 120 10.71 -5.16 -4.45
CA GLU A 120 11.73 -5.24 -3.39
C GLU A 120 12.21 -6.69 -3.19
N ALA A 121 11.29 -7.64 -3.20
CA ALA A 121 11.61 -9.08 -3.20
C ALA A 121 12.47 -9.46 -4.41
N LEU A 122 12.15 -8.92 -5.59
CA LEU A 122 12.93 -9.11 -6.82
C LEU A 122 14.35 -8.55 -6.67
N LYS A 123 14.50 -7.32 -6.16
CA LYS A 123 15.81 -6.68 -5.93
C LYS A 123 16.67 -7.46 -4.94
N THR A 124 16.08 -7.88 -3.82
CA THR A 124 16.75 -8.64 -2.77
C THR A 124 17.24 -9.98 -3.29
N SER A 125 16.35 -10.75 -3.94
CA SER A 125 16.70 -12.04 -4.55
C SER A 125 17.78 -11.88 -5.61
N ALA A 126 17.68 -10.86 -6.46
CA ALA A 126 18.68 -10.61 -7.50
C ALA A 126 20.06 -10.26 -6.91
N CYS A 127 20.10 -9.54 -5.78
CA CYS A 127 21.33 -9.19 -5.08
C CYS A 127 21.99 -10.42 -4.43
N GLU A 128 21.20 -11.31 -3.83
CA GLU A 128 21.68 -12.57 -3.26
C GLU A 128 22.27 -13.51 -4.33
N ILE A 129 21.58 -13.64 -5.47
CA ILE A 129 22.06 -14.43 -6.61
C ILE A 129 23.35 -13.81 -7.17
N THR A 130 23.40 -12.49 -7.34
CA THR A 130 24.61 -11.78 -7.81
C THR A 130 25.80 -12.05 -6.89
N THR A 131 25.60 -11.98 -5.58
CA THR A 131 26.63 -12.29 -4.58
C THR A 131 27.11 -13.74 -4.70
N SER A 132 26.19 -14.68 -4.91
CA SER A 132 26.50 -16.10 -5.09
C SER A 132 27.34 -16.34 -6.36
N ILE A 133 27.01 -15.68 -7.47
CA ILE A 133 27.79 -15.77 -8.72
C ILE A 133 29.24 -15.30 -8.51
N PHE A 134 29.47 -14.21 -7.78
CA PHE A 134 30.83 -13.73 -7.49
C PHE A 134 31.60 -14.68 -6.58
N LYS A 135 30.92 -15.24 -5.57
CA LYS A 135 31.50 -16.24 -4.66
C LYS A 135 31.93 -17.50 -5.42
N ASP A 136 31.11 -17.99 -6.34
CA ASP A 136 31.42 -19.16 -7.17
C ASP A 136 32.60 -18.91 -8.12
N LYS A 137 32.82 -17.65 -8.52
CA LYS A 137 34.00 -17.22 -9.28
C LYS A 137 35.24 -16.96 -8.42
N GLY A 138 35.19 -17.26 -7.11
CA GLY A 138 36.29 -17.07 -6.18
C GLY A 138 36.52 -15.61 -5.76
N SER A 139 35.53 -14.73 -5.95
CA SER A 139 35.59 -13.33 -5.53
C SER A 139 34.79 -13.11 -4.24
N GLU A 140 35.37 -12.39 -3.27
CA GLU A 140 34.69 -12.03 -2.02
C GLU A 140 33.73 -10.83 -2.15
N VAL A 141 33.52 -10.35 -3.38
CA VAL A 141 32.67 -9.20 -3.66
C VAL A 141 31.20 -9.55 -3.43
N LYS A 142 30.49 -8.72 -2.66
CA LYS A 142 29.07 -8.88 -2.35
C LYS A 142 28.25 -7.80 -3.04
N CYS A 143 27.04 -8.14 -3.47
CA CYS A 143 26.06 -7.12 -3.84
C CYS A 143 25.52 -6.46 -2.56
N LEU A 144 25.48 -5.14 -2.55
CA LEU A 144 24.92 -4.33 -1.47
C LEU A 144 23.47 -3.96 -1.74
N VAL A 145 23.16 -3.57 -2.96
CA VAL A 145 21.81 -3.14 -3.37
C VAL A 145 21.64 -3.29 -4.89
N VAL A 146 20.40 -3.49 -5.32
CA VAL A 146 20.00 -3.46 -6.73
C VAL A 146 19.13 -2.23 -7.00
N GLU A 147 19.60 -1.36 -7.89
CA GLU A 147 18.99 -0.10 -8.30
C GLU A 147 18.59 -0.14 -9.78
N ASP A 148 17.88 0.90 -10.24
CA ASP A 148 17.54 1.12 -11.66
C ASP A 148 16.83 -0.05 -12.36
N VAL A 149 15.97 -0.78 -11.65
CA VAL A 149 15.18 -1.88 -12.22
C VAL A 149 14.19 -1.34 -13.25
N LYS A 150 14.42 -1.65 -14.53
CA LYS A 150 13.60 -1.28 -15.68
C LYS A 150 13.05 -2.53 -16.35
N LYS A 151 11.73 -2.62 -16.50
CA LYS A 151 11.09 -3.70 -17.26
C LYS A 151 11.41 -3.54 -18.75
N VAL A 152 12.01 -4.55 -19.36
CA VAL A 152 12.37 -4.59 -20.79
C VAL A 152 11.31 -5.35 -21.59
N SER A 153 10.86 -6.48 -21.06
CA SER A 153 9.79 -7.31 -21.61
C SER A 153 9.02 -7.95 -20.47
N ASP A 154 7.98 -8.72 -20.79
CA ASP A 154 7.30 -9.49 -19.76
C ASP A 154 8.29 -10.44 -19.06
N LYS A 155 8.29 -10.41 -17.72
CA LYS A 155 9.22 -11.16 -16.86
C LYS A 155 10.71 -10.92 -17.08
N ASN A 156 11.09 -9.88 -17.81
CA ASN A 156 12.48 -9.52 -18.10
C ASN A 156 12.78 -8.09 -17.66
N TYR A 157 13.77 -7.94 -16.79
CA TYR A 157 14.14 -6.67 -16.18
C TYR A 157 15.64 -6.41 -16.35
N ARG A 158 16.02 -5.15 -16.58
CA ARG A 158 17.40 -4.69 -16.55
C ARG A 158 17.60 -3.88 -15.26
N ALA A 159 18.67 -4.11 -14.53
CA ALA A 159 18.96 -3.44 -13.28
C ALA A 159 20.46 -3.21 -13.10
N LYS A 160 20.82 -2.56 -12.00
CA LYS A 160 22.20 -2.22 -11.63
C LYS A 160 22.48 -2.72 -10.22
N ALA A 161 23.42 -3.64 -10.07
CA ALA A 161 23.86 -4.12 -8.75
C ALA A 161 25.07 -3.31 -8.29
N VAL A 162 24.96 -2.65 -7.14
CA VAL A 162 26.07 -1.93 -6.51
C VAL A 162 26.84 -2.92 -5.64
N LEU A 163 28.12 -3.12 -5.95
CA LEU A 163 28.96 -4.11 -5.29
C LEU A 163 29.77 -3.52 -4.13
N SER A 164 30.24 -4.37 -3.21
CA SER A 164 31.00 -3.98 -2.01
C SER A 164 32.35 -3.33 -2.30
N ASN A 165 32.87 -3.49 -3.51
CA ASN A 165 34.08 -2.83 -4.00
C ASN A 165 33.79 -1.45 -4.65
N GLY A 166 32.55 -0.97 -4.60
CA GLY A 166 32.13 0.30 -5.18
C GLY A 166 31.91 0.26 -6.69
N ILE A 167 31.98 -0.93 -7.32
CA ILE A 167 31.71 -1.09 -8.76
C ILE A 167 30.22 -1.33 -8.98
N ASP A 168 29.70 -0.64 -9.97
CA ASP A 168 28.35 -0.82 -10.47
C ASP A 168 28.32 -1.91 -11.56
N MET A 169 27.62 -3.00 -11.29
CA MET A 169 27.49 -4.13 -12.21
C MET A 169 26.12 -4.14 -12.88
N PRO A 170 26.03 -3.96 -14.20
CA PRO A 170 24.77 -4.12 -14.92
C PRO A 170 24.32 -5.59 -14.88
N ILE A 171 23.06 -5.81 -14.51
CA ILE A 171 22.46 -7.14 -14.44
C ILE A 171 21.15 -7.20 -15.23
N THR A 172 20.84 -8.38 -15.75
CA THR A 172 19.53 -8.71 -16.31
C THR A 172 18.88 -9.76 -15.42
N ILE A 173 17.61 -9.55 -15.09
CA ILE A 173 16.81 -10.42 -14.23
C ILE A 173 15.69 -11.01 -15.07
N GLU A 174 15.62 -12.33 -15.14
CA GLU A 174 14.56 -13.09 -15.83
C GLU A 174 13.78 -13.90 -14.79
N GLU A 175 12.46 -13.70 -14.76
CA GLU A 175 11.54 -14.43 -13.90
C GLU A 175 10.92 -15.59 -14.71
N ARG A 176 11.14 -16.84 -14.30
CA ARG A 176 10.53 -18.01 -14.96
C ARG A 176 9.27 -18.48 -14.26
N ASP A 177 8.42 -19.20 -14.99
CA ASP A 177 7.11 -19.69 -14.54
C ASP A 177 7.15 -20.55 -13.26
N ASP A 178 8.31 -21.14 -12.95
CA ASP A 178 8.52 -21.99 -11.77
C ASP A 178 8.93 -21.20 -10.51
N ASN A 179 8.70 -19.89 -10.47
CA ASN A 179 9.11 -18.98 -9.37
C ASN A 179 10.64 -18.86 -9.18
N TYR A 180 11.44 -19.30 -10.16
CA TYR A 180 12.89 -19.12 -10.16
C TYR A 180 13.27 -17.81 -10.85
N ILE A 181 14.17 -17.07 -10.22
CA ILE A 181 14.75 -15.84 -10.75
C ILE A 181 16.15 -16.18 -11.26
N TYR A 182 16.44 -15.84 -12.51
CA TYR A 182 17.75 -15.97 -13.12
C TYR A 182 18.38 -14.58 -13.23
N VAL A 183 19.61 -14.45 -12.76
CA VAL A 183 20.40 -13.21 -12.89
C VAL A 183 21.56 -13.46 -13.82
N THR A 184 21.68 -12.62 -14.85
CA THR A 184 22.81 -12.63 -15.77
C THR A 184 23.61 -11.35 -15.58
N LEU A 185 24.92 -11.50 -15.35
CA LEU A 185 25.86 -10.38 -15.33
C LEU A 185 26.13 -9.94 -16.78
N ALA A 186 25.84 -8.70 -17.12
CA ALA A 186 26.23 -8.19 -18.44
C ALA A 186 27.73 -7.89 -18.45
N PRO A 187 28.46 -8.28 -19.52
CA PRO A 187 29.89 -7.98 -19.61
C PRO A 187 30.10 -6.46 -19.67
N LEU A 188 31.01 -5.97 -18.84
CA LEU A 188 31.43 -4.55 -18.76
C LEU A 188 31.96 -4.00 -20.10
N SER A 189 32.31 -4.86 -21.06
CA SER A 189 32.84 -4.49 -22.36
C SER A 189 31.84 -3.76 -23.27
N GLY A 190 30.54 -3.78 -22.96
CA GLY A 190 29.51 -3.04 -23.72
C GLY A 190 29.15 -1.65 -23.16
N LEU A 191 29.85 -1.17 -22.13
CA LEU A 191 29.64 0.15 -21.49
C LEU A 191 30.78 1.15 -21.76
N LEU A 192 31.79 0.75 -22.56
CA LEU A 192 32.96 1.55 -22.93
C LEU A 192 32.97 1.96 -24.41
N GLU A 193 31.79 2.07 -25.04
CA GLU A 193 31.61 2.75 -26.33
C GLU A 193 30.80 4.03 -26.17
#